data_AF-A0A9E5N8E7-F1
#
_entry.id   AF-A0A9E5N8E7-F1
#
_cell.length_a   1.000
_cell.length_b   1.000
_cell.length_c   1.000
_cell.angle_alpha   90.00
_cell.angle_beta   90.00
_cell.angle_gamma   90.00
#
_symmetry.space_group_name_H-M   'P 1'
#
loop_
_entity.id
_entity.type
_entity.pdbx_description
1 polymer ?
#
loop_
_entity_poly.entity_id
_entity_poly.type
_entity_poly.pdbx_seq_one_letter_code
_entity_poly.pdbx_strand_id
1 'polypeptide(L)'
;PKFLIDIRAIPGLVGIEQKGDKISIGPLTTHYRIESSKLLRAKCQLVAQAAAAIGDVQVRNRGTIGGSLAHADPAADLPAAILALGGELKV
;
A
#
# COMPACT_ATOMS: atom_id res chain seq x y z
N PRO A 1 -11.46 20.74 0.56
CA PRO A 1 -10.35 21.61 1.02
C PRO A 1 -10.18 22.80 0.05
N LYS A 2 -9.55 23.92 0.46
CA LYS A 2 -9.30 25.08 -0.44
C LYS A 2 -8.16 24.84 -1.43
N PHE A 3 -7.21 23.97 -1.08
CA PHE A 3 -6.07 23.59 -1.93
C PHE A 3 -5.91 22.06 -1.93
N LEU A 4 -5.29 21.54 -2.99
CA LEU A 4 -4.92 20.15 -3.13
C LEU A 4 -3.50 20.07 -3.70
N ILE A 5 -2.63 19.31 -3.03
CA ILE A 5 -1.25 19.08 -3.47
C ILE A 5 -1.19 17.67 -4.05
N ASP A 6 -1.00 17.56 -5.36
CA ASP A 6 -0.82 16.27 -6.02
C ASP A 6 0.63 15.83 -5.92
N ILE A 7 0.86 14.64 -5.35
CA ILE A 7 2.18 14.06 -5.17
C ILE A 7 2.53 13.01 -6.23
N ARG A 8 1.64 12.75 -7.20
CA ARG A 8 1.82 11.69 -8.22
C ARG A 8 3.09 11.81 -9.07
N ALA A 9 3.60 13.03 -9.26
CA ALA A 9 4.78 13.29 -10.07
C ALA A 9 6.10 13.14 -9.29
N ILE A 10 6.07 12.87 -7.98
CA ILE A 10 7.29 12.76 -7.18
C ILE A 10 7.96 11.41 -7.46
N PRO A 11 9.19 11.39 -8.00
CA PRO A 11 9.89 10.15 -8.31
C PRO A 11 10.27 9.38 -7.04
N GLY A 12 10.36 8.06 -7.15
CA GLY A 12 10.78 7.19 -6.03
C GLY A 12 9.70 6.86 -5.00
N LEU A 13 8.47 7.37 -5.15
CA LEU A 13 7.35 7.06 -4.24
C LEU A 13 6.54 5.82 -4.63
N VAL A 14 6.85 5.18 -5.76
CA VAL A 14 6.14 3.98 -6.25
C VAL A 14 7.13 2.83 -6.37
N GLY A 15 6.84 1.69 -5.74
CA GLY A 15 7.71 0.53 -5.80
C GLY A 15 7.47 -0.47 -4.69
N ILE A 16 7.92 -1.70 -4.92
CA ILE A 16 7.95 -2.78 -3.92
C ILE A 16 9.32 -3.43 -4.07
N GLU A 17 10.12 -3.39 -3.02
CA GLU A 17 11.49 -3.89 -3.05
C GLU A 17 11.84 -4.60 -1.74
N GLN A 18 12.69 -5.62 -1.82
CA GLN A 18 13.24 -6.24 -0.63
C GLN A 18 14.52 -5.50 -0.23
N LYS A 19 14.61 -5.10 1.03
CA LYS A 19 15.77 -4.46 1.65
C LYS A 19 16.18 -5.25 2.88
N GLY A 20 17.14 -6.16 2.68
CA GLY A 20 17.55 -7.11 3.72
C GLY A 20 16.42 -8.07 4.07
N ASP A 21 16.03 -8.07 5.34
CA ASP A 21 14.94 -8.85 5.92
C ASP A 21 13.56 -8.20 5.78
N LYS A 22 13.51 -6.90 5.44
CA LYS A 22 12.26 -6.14 5.28
C LYS A 22 11.86 -5.98 3.82
N ILE A 23 10.56 -5.76 3.58
CA ILE A 23 10.02 -5.33 2.29
C ILE A 23 9.58 -3.88 2.41
N SER A 24 10.14 -3.02 1.56
CA SER A 24 9.78 -1.61 1.48
C SER A 24 8.75 -1.40 0.37
N ILE A 25 7.68 -0.67 0.69
CA ILE A 25 6.60 -0.32 -0.24
C ILE A 25 6.50 1.20 -0.33
N GLY A 26 6.63 1.75 -1.54
CA GLY A 26 6.47 3.18 -1.78
C GLY A 26 5.02 3.63 -1.51
N PRO A 27 4.79 4.81 -0.91
CA PRO A 27 3.45 5.26 -0.49
C PRO A 27 2.46 5.45 -1.64
N LEU A 28 2.95 5.68 -2.86
CA LEU A 28 2.13 5.80 -4.07
C LEU A 28 1.93 4.47 -4.81
N THR A 29 2.35 3.35 -4.22
CA THR A 29 2.06 2.02 -4.76
C THR A 29 0.57 1.71 -4.60
N THR A 30 -0.07 1.40 -5.72
CA THR A 30 -1.51 1.15 -5.75
C THR A 30 -1.87 -0.21 -5.18
N HIS A 31 -3.11 -0.37 -4.71
CA HIS A 31 -3.60 -1.66 -4.23
C HIS A 31 -3.47 -2.75 -5.30
N TYR A 32 -3.72 -2.42 -6.57
CA TYR A 32 -3.51 -3.33 -7.70
C TYR A 32 -2.06 -3.84 -7.78
N ARG A 33 -1.07 -2.95 -7.64
CA ARG A 33 0.35 -3.34 -7.67
C ARG A 33 0.74 -4.19 -6.47
N ILE A 34 0.06 -4.00 -5.33
CA ILE A 34 0.28 -4.78 -4.11
C ILE A 34 -0.32 -6.18 -4.25
N GLU A 35 -1.58 -6.29 -4.68
CA GLU A 35 -2.24 -7.59 -4.85
C GLU A 35 -1.56 -8.45 -5.93
N SER A 36 -0.99 -7.84 -6.97
CA SER A 36 -0.33 -8.53 -8.09
C SER A 36 1.17 -8.75 -7.89
N SER A 37 1.75 -8.26 -6.78
CA SER A 37 3.18 -8.38 -6.52
C SER A 37 3.59 -9.83 -6.25
N LYS A 38 4.45 -10.38 -7.12
CA LYS A 38 5.05 -11.71 -6.91
C LYS A 38 5.85 -11.77 -5.60
N LEU A 39 6.57 -10.70 -5.26
CA LEU A 39 7.37 -10.62 -4.04
C LEU A 39 6.48 -10.68 -2.78
N LEU A 40 5.40 -9.89 -2.74
CA LEU A 40 4.50 -9.90 -1.57
C LEU A 40 3.73 -11.22 -1.50
N ARG A 41 3.27 -11.77 -2.62
CA ARG A 41 2.63 -13.10 -2.62
C ARG A 41 3.55 -14.19 -2.08
N ALA A 42 4.85 -14.10 -2.31
CA ALA A 42 5.82 -15.11 -1.84
C ALA A 42 6.26 -14.90 -0.39
N LYS A 43 6.38 -13.65 0.09
CA LYS A 43 7.05 -13.34 1.38
C LYS A 43 6.18 -12.61 2.40
N CYS A 44 5.09 -11.99 1.99
CA CYS A 44 4.18 -11.21 2.85
C CYS A 44 2.74 -11.33 2.31
N GLN A 45 2.27 -12.57 2.17
CA GLN A 45 1.04 -12.89 1.44
C GLN A 45 -0.19 -12.15 2.01
N LEU A 46 -0.23 -11.94 3.33
CA LEU A 46 -1.32 -11.23 4.00
C LEU A 46 -1.58 -9.84 3.39
N VAL A 47 -0.53 -9.07 3.08
CA VAL A 47 -0.69 -7.72 2.49
C VAL A 47 -1.26 -7.80 1.08
N ALA A 48 -0.82 -8.77 0.28
CA ALA A 48 -1.33 -8.98 -1.07
C ALA A 48 -2.80 -9.42 -1.06
N GLN A 49 -3.20 -10.27 -0.10
CA GLN A 49 -4.58 -10.71 0.06
C GLN A 49 -5.49 -9.58 0.55
N ALA A 50 -5.05 -8.81 1.54
CA ALA A 50 -5.78 -7.63 2.01
C ALA A 50 -6.00 -6.64 0.86
N ALA A 51 -4.96 -6.34 0.08
CA ALA A 51 -5.09 -5.46 -1.08
C ALA A 51 -6.08 -5.97 -2.13
N ALA A 52 -6.19 -7.29 -2.31
CA ALA A 52 -7.10 -7.90 -3.29
C ALA A 52 -8.58 -7.80 -2.87
N ALA A 53 -8.85 -7.70 -1.57
CA ALA A 53 -10.21 -7.58 -1.03
C ALA A 53 -10.77 -6.15 -1.09
N ILE A 54 -9.92 -5.14 -1.36
CA ILE A 54 -10.31 -3.73 -1.35
C ILE A 54 -11.13 -3.41 -2.60
N GLY A 55 -12.40 -3.07 -2.40
CA GLY A 55 -13.27 -2.51 -3.44
C GLY A 55 -13.28 -3.28 -4.76
N ASP A 56 -13.37 -2.54 -5.86
CA ASP A 56 -13.30 -3.08 -7.22
C ASP A 56 -11.96 -2.79 -7.91
N VAL A 57 -11.81 -3.27 -9.15
CA VAL A 57 -10.59 -3.12 -9.95
C VAL A 57 -10.25 -1.63 -10.19
N GLN A 58 -11.25 -0.76 -10.36
CA GLN A 58 -11.06 0.67 -10.62
C GLN A 58 -10.54 1.37 -9.37
N VAL A 59 -11.13 1.06 -8.20
CA VAL A 59 -10.63 1.53 -6.90
C VAL A 59 -9.20 1.06 -6.69
N ARG A 60 -8.89 -0.21 -6.90
CA ARG A 60 -7.53 -0.75 -6.69
C ARG A 60 -6.48 -0.18 -7.63
N ASN A 61 -6.86 0.23 -8.83
CA ASN A 61 -5.96 0.89 -9.78
C ASN A 61 -5.62 2.33 -9.40
N ARG A 62 -6.34 2.93 -8.46
CA ARG A 62 -6.21 4.35 -8.09
C ARG A 62 -5.79 4.54 -6.63
N GLY A 63 -6.36 3.76 -5.71
CA GLY A 63 -6.05 3.80 -4.28
C GLY A 63 -4.63 3.33 -4.01
N THR A 64 -3.95 4.01 -3.09
CA THR A 64 -2.55 3.74 -2.73
C THR A 64 -2.45 3.30 -1.27
N ILE A 65 -1.42 2.52 -0.96
CA ILE A 65 -1.16 2.12 0.43
C ILE A 65 -0.90 3.30 1.35
N GLY A 66 -0.14 4.31 0.89
CA GLY A 66 0.11 5.51 1.66
C GLY A 66 -1.16 6.31 1.92
N GLY A 67 -2.06 6.39 0.92
CA GLY A 67 -3.37 7.03 1.08
C GLY A 67 -4.25 6.28 2.08
N SER A 68 -4.31 4.96 2.01
CA SER A 68 -5.08 4.13 2.95
C SER A 68 -4.57 4.25 4.39
N LEU A 69 -3.25 4.19 4.59
CA LEU A 69 -2.62 4.33 5.91
C LEU A 69 -2.78 5.73 6.50
N ALA A 70 -2.62 6.78 5.67
CA ALA A 70 -2.80 8.16 6.11
C ALA A 70 -4.28 8.52 6.36
N HIS A 71 -5.21 7.89 5.64
CA HIS A 71 -6.64 8.08 5.86
C HIS A 71 -7.11 7.49 7.19
N ALA A 72 -6.50 6.37 7.60
CA ALA A 72 -6.70 5.72 8.91
C ALA A 72 -8.18 5.41 9.23
N ASP A 73 -8.95 5.01 8.22
CA ASP A 73 -10.32 4.51 8.42
C ASP A 73 -10.28 3.17 9.19
N PRO A 74 -10.99 3.03 10.33
CA PRO A 74 -11.08 1.78 11.08
C PRO A 74 -11.55 0.57 10.26
N ALA A 75 -12.29 0.78 9.18
CA ALA A 75 -12.80 -0.28 8.30
C ALA A 75 -11.82 -0.66 7.17
N ALA A 76 -10.65 0.01 7.05
CA ALA A 76 -9.71 -0.28 5.98
C ALA A 76 -8.85 -1.53 6.24
N ASP A 77 -8.64 -2.33 5.19
CA ASP A 77 -7.93 -3.61 5.29
C ASP A 77 -6.41 -3.47 5.48
N LEU A 78 -5.78 -2.53 4.76
CA LEU A 78 -4.31 -2.39 4.78
C LEU A 78 -3.75 -1.91 6.13
N PRO A 79 -4.35 -0.93 6.85
CA PRO A 79 -3.90 -0.60 8.19
C PRO A 79 -3.88 -1.80 9.13
N ALA A 80 -4.93 -2.62 9.12
CA ALA A 80 -5.00 -3.83 9.94
C ALA A 80 -3.93 -4.86 9.53
N ALA A 81 -3.74 -5.08 8.23
CA ALA A 81 -2.72 -6.01 7.72
C ALA A 81 -1.29 -5.56 8.07
N ILE A 82 -0.99 -4.27 7.96
CA ILE A 82 0.33 -3.71 8.31
C ILE A 82 0.57 -3.80 9.82
N LEU A 83 -0.43 -3.48 10.64
CA LEU A 83 -0.34 -3.63 12.09
C LEU A 83 -0.10 -5.08 12.51
N ALA A 84 -0.84 -6.03 11.92
CA ALA A 84 -0.70 -7.46 12.21
C ALA A 84 0.70 -8.01 11.89
N LEU A 85 1.37 -7.43 10.88
CA LEU A 85 2.74 -7.80 10.50
C LEU A 85 3.83 -7.05 11.28
N GLY A 86 3.46 -6.14 12.20
CA GLY A 86 4.42 -5.27 12.88
C GLY A 86 5.14 -4.32 11.92
N GLY A 87 4.47 -3.89 10.85
CA GLY A 87 5.06 -3.00 9.85
C GLY A 87 5.36 -1.60 10.40
N GLU A 88 6.36 -0.96 9.82
CA GLU A 88 6.85 0.36 10.22
C GLU A 88 6.52 1.41 9.16
N LEU A 89 6.19 2.61 9.61
CA LEU A 89 5.96 3.79 8.76
C LEU A 89 7.17 4.71 8.84
N LYS A 90 7.65 5.17 7.68
CA LYS A 90 8.64 6.24 7.59
C LYS A 90 7.94 7.54 7.23
N VAL A 91 7.99 8.51 8.15
CA VAL A 91 7.42 9.86 8.01
C VAL A 91 8.52 10.85 7.67
#